data_AF-A0AAU6WUH1-F1
#
_entry.id   AF-A0AAU6WUH1-F1
#
_cell.length_a   1.000
_cell.length_b   1.000
_cell.length_c   1.000
_cell.angle_alpha   90.00
_cell.angle_beta   90.00
_cell.angle_gamma   90.00
#
_symmetry.space_group_name_H-M   'P 1'
#
loop_
_entity.id
_entity.type
_entity.pdbx_description
1 polymer ?
#
loop_
_entity_poly.entity_id
_entity_poly.type
_entity_poly.pdbx_seq_one_letter_code
_entity_poly.pdbx_strand_id
1 'polypeptide(L)'
;MKNIIAVLAISSLLAVSACKKTENNNTVAGNTEAVEAERFTVDSVKINDSIKINDSLSVKYSSRMLVFPTLKDKTLLDSIYFTEKNISDFSKNGLRNYLQKSKNEYFNQIRKDSKDWGSDLTFAQEWYEDRGMNIKSNSNDYLHIEYVWGSYSGGAHDNYGFSERVFDLKNKKRVVLKDITAMPVNKLEALLMKNINRINSGTTDNKGGEQFRNAAGG
;
A
#
# COMPACT_ATOMS: atom_id res chain seq x y z
N MET A 1 -72.24 -20.65 -21.07
CA MET A 1 -71.02 -20.10 -21.72
C MET A 1 -69.85 -20.53 -20.85
N LYS A 2 -69.13 -21.62 -21.17
CA LYS A 2 -67.86 -21.68 -21.95
C LYS A 2 -66.79 -20.79 -21.27
N ASN A 3 -65.66 -21.23 -20.71
CA ASN A 3 -64.80 -22.43 -20.85
C ASN A 3 -64.03 -22.65 -19.51
N ILE A 4 -63.96 -23.86 -18.92
CA ILE A 4 -62.88 -24.87 -19.05
C ILE A 4 -61.47 -24.33 -18.70
N ILE A 5 -60.88 -24.82 -17.59
CA ILE A 5 -59.68 -25.68 -17.57
C ILE A 5 -59.72 -26.51 -16.28
N ALA A 6 -59.44 -27.79 -16.46
CA ALA A 6 -59.51 -28.88 -15.52
C ALA A 6 -58.09 -29.40 -15.23
N VAL A 7 -57.81 -29.67 -13.95
CA VAL A 7 -57.13 -30.86 -13.40
C VAL A 7 -55.63 -31.04 -13.70
N LEU A 8 -54.80 -31.14 -12.64
CA LEU A 8 -54.10 -32.37 -12.21
C LEU A 8 -52.99 -32.07 -11.19
N ALA A 9 -53.18 -32.61 -9.99
CA ALA A 9 -52.13 -32.85 -9.02
C ALA A 9 -51.25 -34.02 -9.49
N ILE A 10 -49.93 -33.94 -9.30
CA ILE A 10 -49.05 -35.07 -8.97
C ILE A 10 -47.96 -34.53 -8.04
N SER A 11 -48.07 -34.92 -6.78
CA SER A 11 -46.99 -34.87 -5.81
C SER A 11 -45.95 -35.94 -6.18
N SER A 12 -44.70 -35.55 -6.38
CA SER A 12 -43.56 -36.46 -6.35
C SER A 12 -42.72 -36.17 -5.10
N LEU A 13 -42.90 -37.04 -4.10
CA LEU A 13 -41.96 -37.24 -3.01
C LEU A 13 -40.56 -37.53 -3.59
N LEU A 14 -39.58 -36.70 -3.26
CA LEU A 14 -38.18 -37.11 -3.30
C LEU A 14 -37.78 -37.52 -1.88
N ALA A 15 -37.98 -38.81 -1.59
CA ALA A 15 -37.35 -39.46 -0.46
C ALA A 15 -35.88 -39.71 -0.81
N VAL A 16 -34.98 -38.88 -0.29
CA VAL A 16 -33.56 -39.23 -0.23
C VAL A 16 -33.32 -40.06 1.02
N SER A 17 -33.03 -41.33 0.79
CA SER A 17 -32.75 -42.36 1.78
C SER A 17 -31.55 -41.97 2.65
N ALA A 18 -31.81 -41.72 3.94
CA ALA A 18 -30.77 -41.67 4.96
C ALA A 18 -30.29 -43.10 5.25
N CYS A 19 -29.11 -43.47 4.75
CA CYS A 19 -28.40 -44.65 5.20
C CYS A 19 -27.96 -44.46 6.66
N LYS A 20 -28.73 -45.03 7.60
CA LYS A 20 -28.22 -45.37 8.93
C LYS A 20 -27.44 -46.67 8.83
N LYS A 21 -26.12 -46.59 9.01
CA LYS A 21 -25.34 -47.71 9.53
C LYS A 21 -24.62 -47.24 10.78
N THR A 22 -25.07 -47.76 11.92
CA THR A 22 -24.39 -47.65 13.20
C THR A 22 -23.67 -48.96 13.44
N GLU A 23 -22.34 -48.94 13.49
CA GLU A 23 -21.53 -49.88 14.27
C GLU A 23 -20.38 -49.10 14.91
N ASN A 24 -20.30 -49.19 16.25
CA ASN A 24 -19.23 -48.68 17.09
C ASN A 24 -17.92 -49.42 16.80
N ASN A 25 -16.78 -48.72 16.87
CA ASN A 25 -15.64 -49.11 17.71
C ASN A 25 -14.55 -48.02 17.74
N ASN A 26 -14.29 -47.54 18.96
CA ASN A 26 -13.14 -46.79 19.46
C ASN A 26 -12.02 -46.45 18.46
N THR A 27 -11.86 -45.17 18.16
CA THR A 27 -10.55 -44.52 18.09
C THR A 27 -10.65 -43.07 18.55
N VAL A 28 -9.72 -42.74 19.45
CA VAL A 28 -9.45 -41.46 20.10
C VAL A 28 -9.86 -40.26 19.25
N ALA A 29 -10.80 -39.46 19.77
CA ALA A 29 -11.11 -38.14 19.26
C ALA A 29 -9.91 -37.21 19.46
N GLY A 30 -9.01 -37.19 18.48
CA GLY A 30 -8.15 -36.06 18.26
C GLY A 30 -8.98 -34.97 17.61
N ASN A 31 -9.40 -33.97 18.39
CA ASN A 31 -9.83 -32.67 17.85
C ASN A 31 -8.64 -32.11 17.07
N THR A 32 -8.55 -32.45 15.79
CA THR A 32 -7.80 -31.65 14.84
C THR A 32 -8.82 -30.67 14.30
N GLU A 33 -9.07 -29.61 15.07
CA GLU A 33 -9.65 -28.40 14.51
C GLU A 33 -8.76 -28.04 13.33
N ALA A 34 -9.32 -28.15 12.12
CA ALA A 34 -8.67 -27.64 10.94
C ALA A 34 -8.49 -26.14 11.19
N VAL A 35 -7.25 -25.74 11.53
CA VAL A 35 -6.87 -24.35 11.71
C VAL A 35 -7.22 -23.66 10.39
N GLU A 36 -8.33 -22.92 10.38
CA GLU A 36 -8.73 -22.11 9.24
C GLU A 36 -7.53 -21.20 8.94
N ALA A 37 -6.97 -21.33 7.73
CA ALA A 37 -5.78 -20.57 7.37
C ALA A 37 -6.05 -19.08 7.60
N GLU A 38 -5.19 -18.43 8.40
CA GLU A 38 -5.35 -17.04 8.80
C GLU A 38 -5.48 -16.17 7.53
N ARG A 39 -6.64 -15.53 7.34
CA ARG A 39 -6.90 -14.72 6.13
C ARG A 39 -5.97 -13.51 6.13
N PHE A 40 -5.30 -13.26 5.02
CA PHE A 40 -4.43 -12.08 4.89
C PHE A 40 -5.23 -10.79 5.11
N THR A 41 -4.77 -9.97 6.05
CA THR A 41 -5.38 -8.68 6.39
C THR A 41 -4.38 -7.55 6.32
N VAL A 42 -4.88 -6.36 5.99
CA VAL A 42 -4.12 -5.12 5.95
C VAL A 42 -4.89 -4.07 6.74
N ASP A 43 -4.19 -3.36 7.60
CA ASP A 43 -4.68 -2.20 8.33
C ASP A 43 -3.69 -1.04 8.12
N SER A 44 -3.86 0.08 8.82
CA SER A 44 -2.94 1.20 8.76
C SER A 44 -2.88 1.97 10.07
N VAL A 45 -1.79 2.70 10.24
CA VAL A 45 -1.63 3.77 11.23
C VAL A 45 -1.37 5.07 10.48
N LYS A 46 -2.03 6.14 10.90
CA LYS A 46 -1.83 7.48 10.37
C LYS A 46 -1.56 8.46 11.51
N ILE A 47 -0.63 9.39 11.26
CA ILE A 47 -0.44 10.61 12.05
C ILE A 47 -0.59 11.79 11.10
N ASN A 48 -1.26 12.83 11.58
CA ASN A 48 -1.32 14.14 10.95
C ASN A 48 -1.30 15.18 12.06
N ASP A 49 -0.35 16.09 12.03
CA ASP A 49 -0.17 17.10 13.07
C ASP A 49 0.51 18.34 12.49
N SER A 50 0.47 19.44 13.24
CA SER A 50 1.11 20.68 12.85
C SER A 50 1.56 21.50 14.05
N ILE A 51 2.62 22.28 13.87
CA ILE A 51 3.07 23.24 14.86
C ILE A 51 3.31 24.61 14.23
N LYS A 52 3.09 25.66 15.02
CA LYS A 52 3.58 27.01 14.70
C LYS A 52 4.98 27.16 15.27
N ILE A 53 5.95 27.52 14.44
CA ILE A 53 7.34 27.77 14.85
C ILE A 53 7.49 29.20 15.35
N ASN A 54 6.97 30.15 14.57
CA ASN A 54 6.89 31.58 14.89
C ASN A 54 5.73 32.20 14.09
N ASP A 55 5.58 33.53 14.10
CA ASP A 55 4.49 34.21 13.36
C ASP A 55 4.57 34.05 11.84
N SER A 56 5.77 33.80 11.30
CA SER A 56 6.02 33.63 9.87
C SER A 56 6.06 32.18 9.41
N LEU A 57 6.07 31.18 10.30
CA LEU A 57 6.21 29.78 9.90
C LEU A 57 5.33 28.84 10.70
N SER A 58 4.51 28.08 9.97
CA SER A 58 3.86 26.86 10.44
C SER A 58 4.39 25.64 9.69
N VAL A 59 4.40 24.49 10.35
CA VAL A 59 4.95 23.25 9.81
C VAL A 59 3.97 22.12 10.02
N LYS A 60 3.70 21.33 8.98
CA LYS A 60 2.84 20.15 9.00
C LYS A 60 3.66 18.87 8.88
N TYR A 61 3.19 17.82 9.53
CA TYR A 61 3.71 16.47 9.38
C TYR A 61 2.55 15.51 9.17
N SER A 62 2.62 14.72 8.10
CA SER A 62 1.69 13.63 7.82
C SER A 62 2.46 12.36 7.52
N SER A 63 2.01 11.23 8.08
CA SER A 63 2.57 9.93 7.74
C SER A 63 1.53 8.83 7.87
N ARG A 64 1.50 7.93 6.89
CA ARG A 64 0.66 6.73 6.86
C ARG A 64 1.51 5.48 6.64
N MET A 65 1.46 4.55 7.58
CA MET A 65 2.06 3.22 7.44
C MET A 65 0.98 2.15 7.36
N LEU A 66 1.16 1.17 6.49
CA LEU A 66 0.34 -0.04 6.48
C LEU A 66 0.73 -0.92 7.69
N VAL A 67 -0.19 -1.77 8.13
CA VAL A 67 0.02 -2.78 9.17
C VAL A 67 -0.39 -4.12 8.58
N PHE A 68 0.41 -5.16 8.79
CA PHE A 68 0.15 -6.51 8.27
C PHE A 68 0.04 -7.52 9.42
N PRO A 69 -1.13 -7.64 10.10
CA PRO A 69 -1.26 -8.44 11.31
C PRO A 69 -0.89 -9.91 11.12
N THR A 70 -1.13 -10.47 9.94
CA THR A 70 -0.90 -11.88 9.61
C THR A 70 0.52 -12.16 9.10
N LEU A 71 1.32 -11.14 8.77
CA LEU A 71 2.71 -11.33 8.35
C LEU A 71 3.61 -11.43 9.60
N LYS A 72 4.30 -12.57 9.75
CA LYS A 72 5.21 -12.83 10.87
C LYS A 72 6.69 -12.88 10.44
N ASP A 73 6.94 -13.02 9.14
CA ASP A 73 8.31 -13.12 8.63
C ASP A 73 9.02 -11.77 8.74
N LYS A 74 10.04 -11.70 9.61
CA LYS A 74 10.75 -10.45 9.89
C LYS A 74 11.48 -9.93 8.65
N THR A 75 12.11 -10.78 7.85
CA THR A 75 12.86 -10.37 6.66
C THR A 75 11.94 -9.72 5.63
N LEU A 76 10.74 -10.28 5.44
CA LEU A 76 9.71 -9.70 4.59
C LEU A 76 9.23 -8.36 5.14
N LEU A 77 8.94 -8.27 6.44
CA LEU A 77 8.54 -7.01 7.09
C LEU A 77 9.63 -5.93 6.96
N ASP A 78 10.89 -6.26 7.25
CA ASP A 78 12.03 -5.36 7.05
C ASP A 78 12.12 -4.87 5.58
N SER A 79 11.81 -5.75 4.62
CA SER A 79 11.77 -5.39 3.19
C SER A 79 10.60 -4.48 2.82
N ILE A 80 9.45 -4.66 3.48
CA ILE A 80 8.25 -3.83 3.35
C ILE A 80 8.51 -2.43 3.92
N TYR A 81 9.14 -2.30 5.08
CA TYR A 81 9.40 -0.99 5.73
C TYR A 81 10.81 -0.45 5.46
N PHE A 82 11.40 -0.77 4.30
CA PHE A 82 12.79 -0.46 3.97
C PHE A 82 13.19 1.02 4.01
N THR A 83 12.22 1.94 3.89
CA THR A 83 12.45 3.39 3.93
C THR A 83 12.79 3.86 5.34
N GLU A 84 12.43 3.05 6.34
CA GLU A 84 12.51 3.38 7.75
C GLU A 84 13.63 2.60 8.41
N LYS A 85 14.32 3.24 9.35
CA LYS A 85 15.39 2.62 10.13
C LYS A 85 14.89 2.31 11.52
N ASN A 86 15.40 1.22 12.10
CA ASN A 86 15.24 0.87 13.52
C ASN A 86 13.79 0.60 13.97
N ILE A 87 12.91 0.10 13.08
CA ILE A 87 11.63 -0.44 13.52
C ILE A 87 11.88 -1.83 14.12
N SER A 88 11.58 -2.00 15.40
CA SER A 88 11.69 -3.26 16.12
C SER A 88 10.33 -3.93 16.39
N ASP A 89 9.25 -3.17 16.30
CA ASP A 89 7.87 -3.63 16.53
C ASP A 89 6.98 -3.21 15.36
N PHE A 90 6.59 -4.18 14.54
CA PHE A 90 5.70 -3.99 13.38
C PHE A 90 4.21 -4.10 13.72
N SER A 91 3.85 -4.23 15.01
CA SER A 91 2.47 -4.17 15.44
C SER A 91 1.88 -2.77 15.20
N LYS A 92 0.54 -2.67 15.23
CA LYS A 92 -0.14 -1.37 15.11
C LYS A 92 0.32 -0.35 16.16
N ASN A 93 0.63 -0.80 17.37
CA ASN A 93 1.14 0.08 18.43
C ASN A 93 2.61 0.43 18.23
N GLY A 94 3.45 -0.53 17.83
CA GLY A 94 4.84 -0.30 17.48
C GLY A 94 5.00 0.75 16.39
N LEU A 95 4.27 0.59 15.27
CA LEU A 95 4.28 1.57 14.17
C LEU A 95 3.70 2.93 14.58
N ARG A 96 2.67 2.97 15.43
CA ARG A 96 2.15 4.23 15.98
C ARG A 96 3.21 4.95 16.81
N ASN A 97 3.90 4.23 17.68
CA ASN A 97 4.96 4.80 18.51
C ASN A 97 6.14 5.29 17.66
N TYR A 98 6.50 4.52 16.62
CA TYR A 98 7.50 4.92 15.63
C TYR A 98 7.13 6.23 14.96
N LEU A 99 5.92 6.33 14.41
CA LEU A 99 5.44 7.54 13.75
C LEU A 99 5.37 8.74 14.72
N GLN A 100 4.94 8.54 15.96
CA GLN A 100 4.94 9.61 16.97
C GLN A 100 6.35 10.13 17.25
N LYS A 101 7.32 9.22 17.36
CA LYS A 101 8.73 9.57 17.54
C LYS A 101 9.26 10.34 16.33
N SER A 102 9.04 9.84 15.11
CA SER A 102 9.46 10.49 13.87
C SER A 102 8.89 11.92 13.73
N LYS A 103 7.59 12.10 14.00
CA LYS A 103 6.94 13.41 14.05
C LYS A 103 7.63 14.35 15.04
N ASN A 104 7.85 13.89 16.27
CA ASN A 104 8.47 14.69 17.32
C ASN A 104 9.91 15.06 16.96
N GLU A 105 10.67 14.14 16.39
CA GLU A 105 12.04 14.39 15.90
C GLU A 105 12.05 15.44 14.81
N TYR A 106 11.16 15.32 13.80
CA TYR A 106 11.02 16.30 12.73
C TYR A 106 10.70 17.71 13.26
N PHE A 107 9.69 17.84 14.12
CA PHE A 107 9.32 19.13 14.72
C PHE A 107 10.42 19.71 15.61
N ASN A 108 11.12 18.89 16.38
CA ASN A 108 12.23 19.35 17.22
C ASN A 108 13.42 19.80 16.38
N GLN A 109 13.71 19.09 15.29
CA GLN A 109 14.78 19.44 14.37
C GLN A 109 14.50 20.79 13.72
N ILE A 110 13.30 21.01 13.16
CA ILE A 110 12.97 22.30 12.55
C ILE A 110 12.99 23.44 13.57
N ARG A 111 12.46 23.24 14.79
CA ARG A 111 12.51 24.26 15.84
C ARG A 111 13.94 24.61 16.25
N LYS A 112 14.85 23.62 16.21
CA LYS A 112 16.27 23.84 16.49
C LYS A 112 16.89 24.67 15.36
N ASP A 113 16.70 24.24 14.12
CA ASP A 113 17.32 24.85 12.94
C ASP A 113 16.77 26.26 12.69
N SER A 114 15.47 26.49 12.95
CA SER A 114 14.84 27.79 12.77
C SER A 114 15.38 28.88 13.69
N LYS A 115 16.20 28.54 14.69
CA LYS A 115 16.88 29.57 15.50
C LYS A 115 17.94 30.32 14.68
N ASP A 116 18.47 29.69 13.65
CA ASP A 116 19.55 30.24 12.84
C ASP A 116 19.04 31.07 11.65
N TRP A 117 17.86 30.75 11.11
CA TRP A 117 17.29 31.39 9.91
C TRP A 117 15.85 31.90 10.07
N GLY A 118 15.19 31.61 11.19
CA GLY A 118 13.74 31.86 11.35
C GLY A 118 13.35 33.33 11.34
N SER A 119 14.28 34.24 11.67
CA SER A 119 14.10 35.70 11.57
C SER A 119 14.12 36.21 10.12
N ASP A 120 14.71 35.44 9.21
CA ASP A 120 14.91 35.85 7.81
C ASP A 120 13.64 35.63 6.98
N LEU A 121 12.65 34.95 7.54
CA LEU A 121 11.34 34.75 6.93
C LEU A 121 10.52 36.04 6.98
N THR A 122 10.49 36.76 5.85
CA THR A 122 9.79 38.04 5.69
C THR A 122 8.29 37.91 5.39
N PHE A 123 7.78 36.70 5.19
CA PHE A 123 6.36 36.43 4.92
C PHE A 123 5.92 35.10 5.55
N ALA A 124 4.62 34.98 5.81
CA ALA A 124 4.03 33.77 6.36
C ALA A 124 4.15 32.60 5.39
N GLN A 125 4.66 31.47 5.89
CA GLN A 125 4.87 30.24 5.14
C GLN A 125 4.29 29.05 5.89
N GLU A 126 3.91 28.04 5.12
CA GLU A 126 3.52 26.73 5.62
C GLU A 126 4.42 25.68 4.97
N TRP A 127 5.21 24.99 5.79
CA TRP A 127 6.07 23.90 5.37
C TRP A 127 5.41 22.56 5.68
N TYR A 128 5.78 21.50 4.97
CA TYR A 128 5.28 20.15 5.26
C TYR A 128 6.30 19.05 4.95
N GLU A 129 6.10 17.92 5.64
CA GLU A 129 6.63 16.60 5.30
C GLU A 129 5.45 15.63 5.28
N ASP A 130 5.29 14.89 4.18
CA ASP A 130 4.27 13.87 3.98
C ASP A 130 4.88 12.57 3.49
N ARG A 131 4.42 11.45 4.04
CA ARG A 131 4.85 10.10 3.67
C ARG A 131 3.67 9.13 3.70
N GLY A 132 3.63 8.18 2.77
CA GLY A 132 2.52 7.24 2.71
C GLY A 132 2.87 5.89 2.11
N MET A 133 2.23 4.85 2.64
CA MET A 133 2.18 3.50 2.05
C MET A 133 0.75 3.19 1.58
N ASN A 134 0.61 2.77 0.31
CA ASN A 134 -0.66 2.42 -0.32
C ASN A 134 -0.62 1.01 -0.90
N ILE A 135 -1.70 0.24 -0.73
CA ILE A 135 -1.89 -1.02 -1.46
C ILE A 135 -2.38 -0.71 -2.87
N LYS A 136 -1.61 -1.11 -3.88
CA LYS A 136 -2.01 -1.02 -5.30
C LYS A 136 -2.72 -2.27 -5.76
N SER A 137 -2.25 -3.44 -5.30
CA SER A 137 -2.92 -4.72 -5.52
C SER A 137 -2.48 -5.75 -4.48
N ASN A 138 -3.34 -6.74 -4.26
CA ASN A 138 -3.06 -7.93 -3.47
C ASN A 138 -3.79 -9.11 -4.10
N SER A 139 -3.09 -9.87 -4.93
CA SER A 139 -3.70 -10.95 -5.73
C SER A 139 -2.69 -12.04 -6.00
N ASN A 140 -3.13 -13.30 -6.02
CA ASN A 140 -2.29 -14.47 -6.33
C ASN A 140 -1.01 -14.54 -5.48
N ASP A 141 -1.13 -14.21 -4.19
CA ASP A 141 -0.01 -14.14 -3.24
C ASP A 141 1.05 -13.08 -3.57
N TYR A 142 0.75 -12.12 -4.45
CA TYR A 142 1.59 -10.96 -4.72
C TYR A 142 0.97 -9.68 -4.13
N LEU A 143 1.76 -9.00 -3.30
CA LEU A 143 1.41 -7.74 -2.66
C LEU A 143 2.17 -6.60 -3.33
N HIS A 144 1.45 -5.66 -3.96
CA HIS A 144 2.02 -4.45 -4.57
C HIS A 144 1.77 -3.25 -3.66
N ILE A 145 2.86 -2.66 -3.18
CA ILE A 145 2.86 -1.48 -2.32
C ILE A 145 3.49 -0.32 -3.06
N GLU A 146 2.81 0.82 -3.03
CA GLU A 146 3.34 2.13 -3.42
C GLU A 146 3.76 2.89 -2.16
N TYR A 147 4.91 3.56 -2.25
CA TYR A 147 5.49 4.40 -1.23
C TYR A 147 5.59 5.81 -1.79
N VAL A 148 4.83 6.75 -1.23
CA VAL A 148 4.80 8.16 -1.66
C VAL A 148 5.48 9.03 -0.62
N TRP A 149 6.13 10.10 -1.08
CA TRP A 149 6.62 11.17 -0.21
C TRP A 149 6.44 12.53 -0.87
N GLY A 150 6.28 13.54 -0.04
CA GLY A 150 6.20 14.93 -0.44
C GLY A 150 6.74 15.83 0.65
N SER A 151 7.43 16.91 0.29
CA SER A 151 7.89 17.89 1.27
C SER A 151 8.05 19.27 0.66
N TYR A 152 7.79 20.28 1.49
CA TYR A 152 8.10 21.67 1.19
C TYR A 152 8.74 22.29 2.42
N SER A 153 9.92 22.88 2.24
CA SER A 153 10.70 23.51 3.30
C SER A 153 11.21 24.89 2.85
N GLY A 154 10.37 25.64 2.15
CA GLY A 154 10.72 26.92 1.52
C GLY A 154 11.27 26.76 0.11
N GLY A 155 11.38 27.88 -0.62
CA GLY A 155 11.81 27.92 -2.02
C GLY A 155 10.65 27.98 -3.02
N ALA A 156 10.96 27.74 -4.30
CA ALA A 156 10.04 27.96 -5.41
C ALA A 156 9.01 26.84 -5.63
N HIS A 157 9.31 25.61 -5.21
CA HIS A 157 8.45 24.45 -5.40
C HIS A 157 8.66 23.42 -4.29
N ASP A 158 7.74 22.46 -4.20
CA ASP A 158 7.84 21.28 -3.35
C ASP A 158 8.70 20.18 -4.00
N ASN A 159 9.04 19.16 -3.21
CA ASN A 159 9.65 17.92 -3.66
C ASN A 159 8.64 16.81 -3.46
N TYR A 160 8.47 15.95 -4.44
CA TYR A 160 7.63 14.76 -4.30
C TYR A 160 8.18 13.61 -5.11
N GLY A 161 7.74 12.41 -4.76
CA GLY A 161 8.06 11.23 -5.53
C GLY A 161 7.32 10.02 -5.00
N PHE A 162 7.49 8.93 -5.74
CA PHE A 162 6.99 7.64 -5.32
C PHE A 162 7.96 6.53 -5.74
N SER A 163 7.83 5.39 -5.07
CA SER A 163 8.46 4.14 -5.48
C SER A 163 7.46 3.02 -5.28
N GLU A 164 7.61 1.93 -6.03
CA GLU A 164 6.73 0.78 -5.91
C GLU A 164 7.53 -0.50 -5.68
N ARG A 165 6.98 -1.42 -4.91
CA ARG A 165 7.54 -2.75 -4.69
C ARG A 165 6.45 -3.80 -4.74
N VAL A 166 6.80 -4.95 -5.31
CA VAL A 166 5.99 -6.15 -5.30
C VAL A 166 6.65 -7.18 -4.40
N PHE A 167 5.85 -7.82 -3.55
CA PHE A 167 6.30 -8.86 -2.64
C PHE A 167 5.57 -10.16 -2.96
N ASP A 168 6.34 -11.22 -3.13
CA ASP A 168 5.84 -12.59 -3.20
C ASP A 168 5.62 -13.07 -1.76
N LEU A 169 4.36 -13.13 -1.33
CA LEU A 169 3.97 -13.50 0.03
C LEU A 169 4.22 -14.98 0.31
N LYS A 170 4.13 -15.82 -0.72
CA LYS A 170 4.37 -17.26 -0.63
C LYS A 170 5.85 -17.56 -0.40
N ASN A 171 6.73 -16.91 -1.16
CA ASN A 171 8.19 -17.07 -1.08
C ASN A 171 8.86 -16.04 -0.15
N LYS A 172 8.07 -15.15 0.48
CA LYS A 172 8.50 -14.17 1.48
C LYS A 172 9.64 -13.26 1.01
N LYS A 173 9.58 -12.83 -0.25
CA LYS A 173 10.63 -12.00 -0.86
C LYS A 173 10.07 -10.82 -1.64
N ARG A 174 10.87 -9.76 -1.74
CA ARG A 174 10.66 -8.72 -2.74
C ARG A 174 10.96 -9.28 -4.13
N VAL A 175 10.04 -9.09 -5.06
CA VAL A 175 10.23 -9.42 -6.48
C VAL A 175 11.16 -8.39 -7.12
N VAL A 176 12.14 -8.87 -7.88
CA VAL A 176 13.04 -8.02 -8.69
C VAL A 176 12.93 -8.39 -10.17
N LEU A 177 13.43 -7.53 -11.06
CA LEU A 177 13.31 -7.71 -12.52
C LEU A 177 13.75 -9.10 -13.02
N LYS A 178 14.86 -9.63 -12.47
CA LYS A 178 15.36 -10.96 -12.84
C LYS A 178 14.45 -12.13 -12.43
N ASP A 179 13.50 -11.91 -11.51
CA ASP A 179 12.52 -12.91 -11.11
C ASP A 179 11.38 -13.02 -12.14
N ILE A 180 11.14 -11.99 -12.95
CA ILE A 180 10.00 -11.91 -13.88
C ILE A 180 10.39 -12.05 -15.35
N THR A 181 11.67 -11.89 -15.68
CA THR A 181 12.15 -12.01 -17.06
C THR A 181 13.63 -12.36 -17.13
N ALA A 182 13.99 -13.15 -18.15
CA ALA A 182 15.37 -13.41 -18.56
C ALA A 182 15.81 -12.51 -19.73
N MET A 183 15.00 -11.51 -20.09
CA MET A 183 15.28 -10.65 -21.23
C MET A 183 16.54 -9.80 -20.99
N PRO A 184 17.46 -9.74 -21.97
CA PRO A 184 18.61 -8.83 -21.91
C PRO A 184 18.19 -7.36 -21.78
N VAL A 185 18.99 -6.57 -21.06
CA VAL A 185 18.72 -5.15 -20.77
C VAL A 185 18.45 -4.33 -22.03
N ASN A 186 19.26 -4.50 -23.09
CA ASN A 186 19.08 -3.78 -24.35
C ASN A 186 17.74 -4.06 -25.04
N LYS A 187 17.16 -5.26 -24.86
CA LYS A 187 15.83 -5.58 -25.39
C LYS A 187 14.73 -4.94 -24.55
N LEU A 188 14.90 -4.86 -23.23
CA LEU A 188 13.97 -4.14 -22.35
C LEU A 188 13.98 -2.64 -22.67
N GLU A 189 15.16 -2.04 -22.85
CA GLU A 189 15.31 -0.65 -23.27
C GLU A 189 14.62 -0.39 -24.61
N ALA A 190 14.82 -1.25 -25.62
CA ALA A 190 14.14 -1.14 -26.91
C ALA A 190 12.61 -1.22 -26.77
N LEU A 191 12.09 -2.10 -25.92
CA LEU A 191 10.66 -2.19 -25.63
C LEU A 191 10.13 -0.93 -24.93
N LEU A 192 10.88 -0.36 -23.99
CA LEU A 192 10.51 0.88 -23.31
C LEU A 192 10.47 2.04 -24.30
N MET A 193 11.49 2.19 -25.13
CA MET A 193 11.56 3.24 -26.16
C MET A 193 10.43 3.13 -27.18
N LYS A 194 10.02 1.92 -27.57
CA LYS A 194 8.86 1.71 -28.44
C LYS A 194 7.55 2.21 -27.83
N ASN A 195 7.45 2.26 -26.50
CA ASN A 195 6.22 2.61 -25.80
C ASN A 195 6.27 3.97 -25.08
N ILE A 196 7.40 4.68 -25.10
CA ILE A 196 7.56 5.94 -24.36
C ILE A 196 6.58 7.02 -24.83
N ASN A 197 6.32 7.09 -26.14
CA ASN A 197 5.33 7.99 -26.74
C ASN A 197 3.88 7.56 -26.51
N ARG A 198 3.63 6.49 -25.73
CA ARG A 198 2.28 6.07 -25.32
C ARG A 198 1.99 6.42 -23.87
N ILE A 199 2.99 6.97 -23.17
CA ILE A 199 2.88 7.46 -21.80
C ILE A 199 2.51 8.94 -21.91
N ASN A 200 1.34 9.29 -21.40
CA ASN A 200 0.91 10.67 -21.27
C ASN A 200 1.96 11.45 -20.46
N SER A 201 2.43 12.59 -20.99
CA SER A 201 3.47 13.39 -20.34
C SER A 201 2.96 14.16 -19.12
N GLY A 202 1.64 14.19 -18.90
CA GLY A 202 1.02 15.06 -17.90
C GLY A 202 1.06 16.53 -18.29
N THR A 203 1.47 16.86 -19.52
CA THR A 203 1.46 18.21 -20.08
C THR A 203 0.45 18.28 -21.21
N THR A 204 -0.40 19.29 -21.20
CA THR A 204 -1.29 19.60 -22.33
C THR A 204 -0.54 20.43 -23.36
N ASP A 205 -0.80 20.19 -24.64
CA ASP A 205 -0.30 21.07 -25.70
C ASP A 205 -1.00 22.44 -25.68
N ASN A 206 -0.53 23.33 -26.53
CA ASN A 206 -1.09 24.69 -26.69
C ASN A 206 -2.55 24.70 -27.19
N LYS A 207 -3.14 23.52 -27.46
CA LYS A 207 -4.52 23.31 -27.88
C LYS A 207 -5.33 22.50 -26.85
N GLY A 208 -4.76 22.20 -25.68
CA GLY A 208 -5.42 21.43 -24.62
C GLY A 208 -5.45 19.91 -24.83
N GLY A 209 -4.76 19.39 -25.84
CA GLY A 209 -4.61 17.95 -26.06
C GLY A 209 -3.49 17.35 -25.21
N GLU A 210 -3.63 16.10 -24.76
CA GLU A 210 -2.58 15.40 -24.02
C GLU A 210 -1.32 15.24 -24.88
N GLN A 211 -0.18 15.74 -24.42
CA GLN A 211 1.09 15.45 -25.06
C GLN A 211 1.60 14.08 -24.61
N PHE A 212 2.22 13.36 -25.53
CA PHE A 212 2.98 12.16 -25.20
C PHE A 212 4.46 12.51 -25.06
N ARG A 213 5.17 11.82 -24.18
CA ARG A 213 6.62 12.04 -23.99
C ARG A 213 7.35 11.65 -25.27
N ASN A 214 7.89 12.63 -26.01
CA ASN A 214 8.70 12.39 -27.20
C ASN A 214 10.11 11.96 -26.81
N ALA A 215 10.55 10.81 -27.31
CA ALA A 215 11.94 10.31 -27.17
C ALA A 215 12.98 11.06 -28.03
N ALA A 216 12.58 12.13 -28.72
CA ALA A 216 13.45 12.91 -29.60
C ALA A 216 13.79 14.27 -28.98
N GLY A 217 14.73 14.26 -28.05
CA GLY A 217 15.44 15.43 -27.55
C GLY A 217 16.78 14.94 -27.03
N GLY A 218 17.83 15.11 -27.84
CA GLY A 218 19.19 14.62 -27.57
C GLY A 218 19.88 15.33 -26.41
#